data_AF-A0A9P6PC28-F1
#
_entry.id   AF-A0A9P6PC28-F1
#
_cell.length_a   1.000
_cell.length_b   1.000
_cell.length_c   1.000
_cell.angle_alpha   90.00
_cell.angle_beta   90.00
_cell.angle_gamma   90.00
#
_symmetry.space_group_name_H-M   'P 1'
#
loop_
_entity.id
_entity.type
_entity.pdbx_description
1 polymer ?
#
loop_
_entity_poly.entity_id
_entity_poly.type
_entity_poly.pdbx_seq_one_letter_code
_entity_poly.pdbx_strand_id
1 'polypeptide(L)' 'MSLTGIVVNSWRGLPLEDLRKVSGIKTATFVHASGFIGGCKSHDDALLMASKALDMTSRSS' A
#
# COMPACT_ATOMS: atom_id res chain seq x y z
N MET A 1 8.40 -5.44 20.63
CA MET A 1 7.28 -5.73 19.70
C MET A 1 7.26 -4.60 18.68
N SER A 2 7.85 -4.81 17.49
CA SER A 2 7.93 -3.75 16.47
C SER A 2 6.56 -3.55 15.82
N LEU A 3 5.90 -2.45 16.15
CA LEU A 3 4.74 -1.94 15.41
C LEU A 3 5.22 -1.34 14.09
N THR A 4 5.61 -2.19 13.15
CA THR A 4 5.80 -1.77 11.76
C THR A 4 4.43 -1.78 11.09
N GLY A 5 3.86 -0.60 10.85
CA GLY A 5 2.76 -0.43 9.89
C GLY A 5 3.31 -0.73 8.50
N ILE A 6 2.99 -1.90 7.97
CA ILE A 6 3.57 -2.45 6.75
C ILE A 6 2.56 -2.27 5.63
N VAL A 7 2.83 -1.32 4.74
CA VAL A 7 2.41 -1.46 3.34
C VAL A 7 3.05 -2.73 2.80
N VAL A 8 2.23 -3.53 2.13
CA VAL A 8 2.55 -4.88 1.66
C VAL A 8 3.85 -4.88 0.86
N ASN A 9 4.70 -5.88 1.10
CA ASN A 9 6.01 -5.99 0.46
C ASN A 9 5.93 -5.88 -1.07
N SER A 10 4.85 -6.41 -1.65
CA SER A 10 4.55 -6.40 -3.08
C SER A 10 4.34 -5.02 -3.69
N TRP A 11 4.15 -3.95 -2.89
CA TRP A 11 3.93 -2.58 -3.39
C TRP A 11 5.15 -1.67 -3.23
N ARG A 12 6.16 -2.12 -2.48
CA ARG A 12 7.29 -1.29 -2.05
C ARG A 12 8.18 -0.93 -3.23
N GLY A 13 8.36 0.37 -3.45
CA GLY A 13 9.24 0.86 -4.52
C GLY A 13 8.75 0.55 -5.93
N LEU A 14 7.49 0.16 -6.10
CA LEU A 14 6.92 -0.05 -7.43
C LEU A 14 6.70 1.29 -8.16
N PRO A 15 6.93 1.33 -9.48
CA PRO A 15 6.46 2.41 -10.34
C PRO A 15 4.95 2.61 -10.22
N LEU A 16 4.45 3.83 -10.46
CA LEU A 16 3.02 4.15 -10.34
C LEU A 16 2.11 3.18 -11.10
N GLU A 17 2.49 2.85 -12.32
CA GLU A 17 1.71 2.00 -13.23
C GLU A 17 1.62 0.56 -12.73
N ASP A 18 2.73 -0.01 -12.25
CA ASP A 18 2.75 -1.33 -11.62
C ASP A 18 2.01 -1.32 -10.28
N LEU A 19 2.22 -0.28 -9.46
CA LEU A 19 1.53 -0.12 -8.19
C LEU A 19 0.01 -0.10 -8.40
N ARG A 20 -0.49 0.65 -9.37
CA ARG A 20 -1.93 0.71 -9.70
C ARG A 20 -2.45 -0.65 -10.15
N LYS A 21 -1.67 -1.38 -10.95
CA LYS A 21 -2.03 -2.71 -11.45
C LYS A 21 -2.09 -3.74 -10.32
N VAL A 22 -1.10 -3.75 -9.43
CA VAL A 22 -0.99 -4.73 -8.33
C VAL A 22 -1.92 -4.39 -7.16
N SER A 23 -2.08 -3.11 -6.83
CA SER A 23 -3.00 -2.67 -5.78
C SER A 23 -4.47 -2.64 -6.23
N GLY A 24 -4.72 -2.50 -7.53
CA GLY A 24 -6.04 -2.24 -8.09
C GLY A 24 -6.58 -0.83 -7.79
N ILE A 25 -5.73 0.08 -7.29
CA ILE A 25 -6.11 1.44 -6.88
C ILE A 25 -5.66 2.41 -7.95
N LYS A 26 -6.60 2.96 -8.71
CA LYS A 26 -6.30 3.80 -9.88
C LYS A 26 -5.61 5.11 -9.53
N THR A 27 -5.90 5.68 -8.37
CA THR A 27 -5.29 6.95 -7.95
C THR A 27 -4.03 6.78 -7.11
N ALA A 28 -3.53 5.55 -6.94
CA ALA A 28 -2.24 5.31 -6.27
C ALA A 28 -1.13 6.11 -6.95
N THR A 29 -0.37 6.86 -6.15
CA THR A 29 0.68 7.78 -6.62
C THR A 29 2.08 7.35 -6.23
N PHE A 30 2.28 6.74 -5.07
CA PHE A 30 3.56 6.14 -4.71
C PHE A 30 3.40 5.24 -3.48
N VAL A 31 4.34 4.32 -3.30
CA VAL A 31 4.59 3.64 -2.03
C VAL A 31 6.09 3.69 -1.78
N HIS A 32 6.49 4.21 -0.62
CA HIS A 32 7.89 4.29 -0.24
C HIS A 32 8.49 2.87 -0.13
N ALA A 33 9.76 2.70 -0.48
CA ALA A 33 10.42 1.39 -0.46
C ALA A 33 10.48 0.77 0.96
N SER A 34 10.46 1.59 2.02
CA SER A 34 10.30 1.09 3.40
C SER A 34 8.89 0.57 3.71
N GLY A 35 7.95 0.71 2.76
CA GLY A 35 6.52 0.38 2.87
C GLY A 35 5.87 0.95 4.11
N PHE A 36 6.28 2.14 4.52
CA PHE A 36 5.67 2.86 5.63
C PHE A 36 4.70 3.97 5.16
N ILE A 37 4.94 4.51 3.96
CA ILE A 37 4.21 5.65 3.41
C ILE A 37 3.69 5.28 2.03
N GLY A 38 2.41 5.54 1.78
CA GLY A 38 1.77 5.43 0.47
C GLY A 38 0.91 6.65 0.20
N GLY A 39 0.83 7.06 -1.06
CA GLY A 39 0.04 8.20 -1.52
C GLY A 39 -1.05 7.77 -2.49
N CYS A 40 -2.22 8.40 -2.36
CA CYS A 40 -3.31 8.33 -3.33
C CYS A 40 -3.81 9.74 -3.65
N LYS A 41 -4.41 9.91 -4.83
CA LYS A 41 -5.01 11.19 -5.26
C LYS A 41 -6.41 11.40 -4.68
N SER A 42 -7.12 10.31 -4.36
CA SER A 42 -8.45 10.34 -3.72
C SER A 42 -8.38 9.84 -2.28
N HIS A 43 -9.23 10.40 -1.42
CA HIS A 43 -9.37 9.97 -0.02
C HIS A 43 -9.92 8.55 0.09
N ASP A 44 -10.93 8.19 -0.71
CA ASP A 44 -11.50 6.83 -0.70
C ASP A 44 -10.47 5.77 -1.12
N ASP A 45 -9.63 6.10 -2.09
CA ASP A 45 -8.54 5.23 -2.53
C ASP A 45 -7.45 5.11 -1.48
N ALA A 46 -7.17 6.17 -0.71
CA ALA A 46 -6.25 6.12 0.43
C ALA A 46 -6.78 5.21 1.54
N LEU A 47 -8.08 5.29 1.85
CA LEU A 47 -8.76 4.41 2.79
C LEU A 47 -8.72 2.96 2.31
N LEU A 48 -9.00 2.71 1.03
CA LEU A 48 -8.90 1.38 0.43
C LEU A 48 -7.46 0.85 0.49
N MET A 49 -6.47 1.69 0.23
CA MET A 49 -5.04 1.33 0.32
C MET A 49 -4.67 0.92 1.74
N ALA A 50 -5.09 1.70 2.75
CA ALA A 50 -4.86 1.40 4.15
C ALA A 50 -5.56 0.09 4.57
N SER A 51 -6.83 -0.09 4.19
CA SER A 51 -7.59 -1.31 4.46
C SER A 51 -6.92 -2.56 3.88
N LYS A 52 -6.54 -2.50 2.60
CA LYS A 52 -5.80 -3.59 1.94
C LYS A 52 -4.45 -3.88 2.59
N ALA A 53 -3.73 -2.84 3.01
CA ALA A 53 -2.45 -3.00 3.70
C ALA A 53 -2.62 -3.73 5.05
N LEU A 54 -3.70 -3.42 5.79
CA LEU A 54 -4.05 -4.10 7.03
C LEU A 54 -4.45 -5.57 6.81
N ASP A 55 -5.31 -5.84 5.83
CA ASP A 55 -5.75 -7.20 5.48
C ASP A 55 -4.59 -8.10 5.03
N MET A 56 -3.62 -7.56 4.31
CA MET A 56 -2.43 -8.31 3.90
C MET A 56 -1.43 -8.50 5.04
N THR A 57 -1.43 -7.62 6.05
CA THR A 57 -0.57 -7.74 7.23
C THR A 57 -1.13 -8.78 8.21
N SER A 58 -2.44 -8.89 8.36
CA SER A 58 -3.10 -9.81 9.30
C SER A 58 -2.94 -11.30 8.94
N ARG A 59 -2.43 -11.62 7.74
CA ARG A 59 -2.15 -12.99 7.28
C ARG A 59 -0.68 -13.40 7.47
N SER A 60 -0.11 -13.01 8.60
CA SER A 60 1.15 -13.55 9.10
C SER A 60 0.84 -14.49 10.27
N SER A 61 0.56 -15.74 9.96
CA SER A 61 0.58 -16.88 10.90
C SER A 61 1.58 -17.90 10.38
#